data_AF-A0A835RQ69-F1
#
_entry.id   AF-A0A835RQ69-F1
#
_cell.length_a   1.000
_cell.length_b   1.000
_cell.length_c   1.000
_cell.angle_alpha   90.00
_cell.angle_beta   90.00
_cell.angle_gamma   90.00
#
_symmetry.space_group_name_H-M   'P 1'
#
loop_
_entity.id
_entity.type
_entity.pdbx_description
1 polymer ?
#
loop_
_entity_poly.entity_id
_entity_poly.type
_entity_poly.pdbx_seq_one_letter_code
_entity_poly.pdbx_strand_id
1 'polypeptide(L)'
;MEQLEYDILEYVVIERLAQGGREKLKVDGLNLSDWLQSLASFWGHLCKKYPSMELRGLFQYLVNQLKKGIGIELVLLQELIQQMANVQYTENMTEEQLDAMAGSETLRFQATLFGMTRNNKALSRSTVRLRDSLLPKEDPKLAIPLLLLIAQHRSMIVIHADAPYIKMVSEQFDRCHGTLLQYVEFLLCAITPTSTYAQLVPSLNDLVHKYHLDPEVAFLIYRPVMRLFKCLGSEIFWPLDVVDENFMESEENDCEPSSCHDIVLDLGPEKNPITWSDLLETVRSMLPIKSWNSLSPDLYATFWGLTLYDLYVPRSRYEAEIAKQHAAIKALEELSDNSSMAITKRKKR
;
A
#
# COMPACT_ATOMS: atom_id res chain seq x y z
N MET A 1 28.36 5.14 -16.78
CA MET A 1 29.04 5.03 -15.48
C MET A 1 29.48 3.59 -15.29
N GLU A 2 30.68 3.40 -14.76
CA GLU A 2 31.15 2.09 -14.28
C GLU A 2 30.50 1.73 -12.92
N GLN A 3 30.52 0.46 -12.53
CA GLN A 3 29.84 -0.01 -11.30
C GLN A 3 30.34 0.73 -10.04
N LEU A 4 31.64 0.98 -9.96
CA LEU A 4 32.26 1.75 -8.87
C LEU A 4 31.71 3.18 -8.76
N GLU A 5 31.38 3.83 -9.89
CA GLU A 5 30.87 5.21 -9.86
C GLU A 5 29.46 5.28 -9.25
N TYR A 6 28.65 4.22 -9.42
CA TYR A 6 27.34 4.13 -8.79
C TYR A 6 27.45 3.91 -7.27
N ASP A 7 28.38 3.07 -6.83
CA ASP A 7 28.64 2.84 -5.39
C ASP A 7 29.15 4.12 -4.71
N ILE A 8 30.08 4.83 -5.37
CA ILE A 8 30.57 6.14 -4.88
C ILE A 8 29.41 7.14 -4.82
N LEU A 9 28.52 7.14 -5.80
CA LEU A 9 27.39 8.05 -5.82
C LEU A 9 26.39 7.76 -4.69
N GLU A 10 26.06 6.49 -4.41
CA GLU A 10 25.22 6.12 -3.26
C GLU A 10 25.87 6.56 -1.95
N TYR A 11 27.18 6.31 -1.78
CA TYR A 11 27.93 6.76 -0.61
C TYR A 11 27.85 8.28 -0.44
N VAL A 12 28.10 9.06 -1.50
CA VAL A 12 28.05 10.53 -1.45
C VAL A 12 26.65 11.01 -1.09
N VAL A 13 25.59 10.38 -1.60
CA VAL A 13 24.21 10.75 -1.25
C VAL A 13 23.93 10.51 0.24
N ILE A 14 24.29 9.33 0.76
CA ILE A 14 24.12 9.01 2.17
C ILE A 14 24.98 9.92 3.05
N GLU A 15 26.22 10.19 2.65
CA GLU A 15 27.12 11.11 3.32
C GLU A 15 26.50 12.51 3.40
N ARG A 16 25.89 13.01 2.32
CA ARG A 16 25.23 14.32 2.31
C ARG A 16 23.98 14.38 3.18
N LEU A 17 23.25 13.28 3.30
CA LEU A 17 22.10 13.17 4.22
C LEU A 17 22.55 13.14 5.69
N ALA A 18 23.69 12.50 5.96
CA ALA A 18 24.27 12.36 7.29
C ALA A 18 25.08 13.58 7.74
N GLN A 19 25.70 14.31 6.81
CA GLN A 19 26.48 15.52 7.09
C GLN A 19 25.56 16.58 7.70
N GLY A 20 25.87 17.01 8.92
CA GLY A 20 25.23 18.15 9.55
C GLY A 20 25.56 19.47 8.83
N GLY A 21 24.79 20.52 9.10
CA GLY A 21 25.07 21.89 8.62
C GLY A 21 24.17 22.38 7.49
N ARG A 22 23.29 21.54 6.93
CA ARG A 22 22.15 21.98 6.12
C ARG A 22 20.84 21.56 6.77
N GLU A 23 20.01 22.54 7.07
CA GLU A 23 18.67 22.30 7.60
C GLU A 23 17.81 21.53 6.59
N LYS A 24 17.14 20.49 7.07
CA LYS A 24 16.26 19.64 6.25
C LYS A 24 14.89 20.27 6.06
N LEU A 25 14.50 21.14 6.97
CA LEU A 25 13.30 21.98 6.91
C LEU A 25 13.66 23.42 6.53
N LYS A 26 12.70 24.15 5.98
CA LYS A 26 12.79 25.60 5.82
C LYS A 26 12.67 26.29 7.18
N VAL A 27 12.93 27.60 7.20
CA VAL A 27 12.84 28.45 8.41
C VAL A 27 11.46 28.43 9.05
N ASP A 28 10.42 28.12 8.27
CA ASP A 28 9.04 27.96 8.76
C ASP A 28 8.81 26.68 9.59
N GLY A 29 9.74 25.72 9.56
CA GLY A 29 9.64 24.44 10.27
C GLY A 29 8.57 23.49 9.71
N LEU A 30 7.91 23.83 8.61
CA LEU A 30 6.82 23.04 8.02
C LEU A 30 7.27 22.42 6.69
N ASN A 31 7.86 23.24 5.83
CA ASN A 31 8.20 22.83 4.48
C ASN A 31 9.58 22.19 4.44
N LEU A 32 9.71 21.13 3.63
CA LEU A 32 11.02 20.55 3.33
C LEU A 32 11.90 21.59 2.61
N SER A 33 13.18 21.59 2.94
CA SER A 33 14.18 22.38 2.22
C SER A 33 14.26 21.97 0.74
N ASP A 34 14.49 22.96 -0.14
CA ASP A 34 14.47 22.73 -1.59
C ASP A 34 15.59 21.76 -2.03
N TRP A 35 16.72 21.74 -1.31
CA TRP A 35 17.82 20.82 -1.59
C TRP A 35 17.44 19.36 -1.31
N LEU A 36 16.69 19.10 -0.23
CA LEU A 36 16.27 17.75 0.14
C LEU A 36 15.21 17.24 -0.82
N GLN A 37 14.25 18.09 -1.20
CA GLN A 37 13.25 17.76 -2.23
C GLN A 37 13.90 17.47 -3.59
N SER A 38 14.86 18.30 -3.99
CA SER A 38 15.60 18.11 -5.24
C SER A 38 16.43 16.82 -5.22
N LEU A 39 17.06 16.51 -4.08
CA LEU A 39 17.81 15.27 -3.90
C LEU A 39 16.89 14.05 -3.98
N ALA A 40 15.74 14.08 -3.30
CA ALA A 40 14.73 13.03 -3.38
C ALA A 40 14.33 12.77 -4.82
N SER A 41 13.92 13.83 -5.53
CA SER A 41 13.45 13.72 -6.92
C SER A 41 14.55 13.21 -7.84
N PHE A 42 15.76 13.74 -7.72
CA PHE A 42 16.92 13.25 -8.46
C PHE A 42 17.15 11.76 -8.21
N TRP A 43 17.15 11.33 -6.94
CA TRP A 43 17.42 9.95 -6.57
C TRP A 43 16.35 8.99 -7.09
N GLY A 44 15.06 9.35 -6.97
CA GLY A 44 13.95 8.54 -7.50
C GLY A 44 14.06 8.33 -9.01
N HIS A 45 14.31 9.40 -9.77
CA HIS A 45 14.47 9.32 -11.23
C HIS A 45 15.71 8.55 -11.65
N LEU A 46 16.84 8.77 -10.95
CA LEU A 46 18.09 8.07 -11.21
C LEU A 46 17.90 6.56 -10.99
N CYS A 47 17.35 6.18 -9.84
CA CYS A 47 17.13 4.79 -9.50
C CYS A 47 16.18 4.14 -10.49
N LYS A 48 15.07 4.79 -10.89
CA LYS A 48 14.18 4.28 -11.95
C LYS A 48 14.92 4.03 -13.27
N LYS A 49 15.78 4.96 -13.70
CA LYS A 49 16.41 4.96 -15.02
C LYS A 49 17.60 4.02 -15.14
N TYR A 50 18.40 3.86 -14.08
CA TYR A 50 19.66 3.12 -14.12
C TYR A 50 19.58 1.84 -13.27
N PRO A 51 19.43 0.64 -13.89
CA PRO A 51 19.28 -0.65 -13.20
C PRO A 51 20.38 -0.98 -12.20
N SER A 52 21.62 -0.53 -12.48
CA SER A 52 22.81 -0.81 -11.68
C SER A 52 22.92 0.00 -10.39
N MET A 53 22.00 0.94 -10.14
CA MET A 53 21.93 1.63 -8.86
C MET A 53 21.47 0.67 -7.77
N GLU A 54 22.28 0.56 -6.73
CA GLU A 54 21.93 -0.12 -5.49
C GLU A 54 21.10 0.81 -4.58
N LEU A 55 20.20 0.21 -3.80
CA LEU A 55 19.28 0.90 -2.89
C LEU A 55 19.42 0.46 -1.44
N ARG A 56 20.16 -0.62 -1.20
CA ARG A 56 20.22 -1.29 0.10
C ARG A 56 20.87 -0.41 1.15
N GLY A 57 21.93 0.33 0.79
CA GLY A 57 22.61 1.26 1.68
C GLY A 57 21.66 2.37 2.13
N LEU A 58 20.91 2.94 1.20
CA LEU A 58 19.92 3.97 1.51
C LEU A 58 18.78 3.44 2.41
N PHE A 59 18.23 2.24 2.14
CA PHE A 59 17.19 1.69 3.04
C PHE A 59 17.71 1.38 4.42
N GLN A 60 18.94 0.85 4.53
CA GLN A 60 19.58 0.65 5.82
C GLN A 60 19.80 1.97 6.55
N TYR A 61 20.17 3.04 5.84
CA TYR A 61 20.27 4.38 6.38
C TYR A 61 18.91 4.87 6.91
N LEU A 62 17.83 4.78 6.13
CA LEU A 62 16.50 5.20 6.56
C LEU A 62 16.00 4.42 7.78
N VAL A 63 16.21 3.10 7.81
CA VAL A 63 15.91 2.27 9.00
C VAL A 63 16.67 2.77 10.23
N ASN A 64 17.95 3.12 10.08
CA ASN A 64 18.76 3.64 11.18
C ASN A 64 18.31 5.02 11.65
N GLN A 65 17.78 5.86 10.75
CA GLN A 65 17.27 7.19 11.09
C GLN A 65 15.93 7.11 11.83
N LEU A 66 15.02 6.25 11.37
CA LEU A 66 13.76 6.01 12.07
C LEU A 66 13.99 5.43 13.47
N LYS A 67 14.96 4.53 13.64
CA LYS A 67 15.38 4.05 14.97
C LYS A 67 15.89 5.14 15.90
N LYS A 68 16.44 6.23 15.34
CA LYS A 68 16.84 7.43 16.10
C LYS A 68 15.68 8.41 16.33
N GLY A 69 14.48 8.11 15.84
CA GLY A 69 13.33 9.00 15.89
C GLY A 69 13.35 10.12 14.83
N ILE A 70 14.15 9.98 13.78
CA ILE A 70 14.27 10.97 12.70
C ILE A 70 13.55 10.44 11.45
N GLY A 71 12.41 11.04 11.10
CA GLY A 71 11.61 10.63 9.93
C GLY A 71 11.55 11.62 8.77
N ILE A 72 12.19 12.79 8.87
CA ILE A 72 12.12 13.82 7.81
C ILE A 72 12.61 13.32 6.44
N GLU A 73 13.51 12.34 6.46
CA GLU A 73 14.11 11.72 5.28
C GLU A 73 13.24 10.65 4.64
N LEU A 74 12.06 10.36 5.19
CA LEU A 74 11.07 9.51 4.54
C LEU A 74 10.62 10.05 3.18
N VAL A 75 10.82 11.35 2.90
CA VAL A 75 10.63 11.90 1.55
C VAL A 75 11.45 11.17 0.47
N LEU A 76 12.64 10.65 0.82
CA LEU A 76 13.43 9.83 -0.12
C LEU A 76 12.69 8.54 -0.48
N LEU A 77 12.07 7.89 0.52
CA LEU A 77 11.28 6.68 0.31
C LEU A 77 10.02 6.98 -0.51
N GLN A 78 9.31 8.06 -0.18
CA GLN A 78 8.11 8.48 -0.92
C GLN A 78 8.40 8.68 -2.41
N GLU A 79 9.48 9.40 -2.72
CA GLU A 79 9.86 9.69 -4.10
C GLU A 79 10.38 8.43 -4.83
N LEU A 80 11.10 7.54 -4.14
CA LEU A 80 11.52 6.25 -4.72
C LEU A 80 10.31 5.41 -5.12
N ILE A 81 9.32 5.28 -4.24
CA ILE A 81 8.09 4.52 -4.50
C ILE A 81 7.30 5.16 -5.65
N GLN A 82 7.15 6.49 -5.63
CA GLN A 82 6.46 7.22 -6.69
C GLN A 82 7.16 7.03 -8.05
N GLN A 83 8.47 7.15 -8.12
CA GLN A 83 9.18 7.04 -9.40
C GLN A 83 9.31 5.60 -9.90
N MET A 84 9.66 4.66 -9.01
CA MET A 84 9.98 3.29 -9.39
C MET A 84 8.78 2.35 -9.42
N ALA A 85 7.73 2.62 -8.64
CA ALA A 85 6.52 1.80 -8.57
C ALA A 85 5.25 2.53 -9.04
N ASN A 86 5.30 3.85 -9.20
CA ASN A 86 4.14 4.68 -9.55
C ASN A 86 2.98 4.55 -8.55
N VAL A 87 3.32 4.30 -7.29
CA VAL A 87 2.36 4.36 -6.19
C VAL A 87 2.48 5.75 -5.58
N GLN A 88 1.38 6.51 -5.62
CA GLN A 88 1.34 7.89 -5.17
C GLN A 88 0.37 8.00 -3.99
N TYR A 89 0.74 8.82 -3.02
CA TYR A 89 -0.21 9.31 -2.03
C TYR A 89 -0.86 10.58 -2.59
N THR A 90 -2.15 10.50 -2.90
CA THR A 90 -2.90 11.65 -3.43
C THR A 90 -3.70 12.29 -2.31
N GLU A 91 -3.29 13.49 -1.89
CA GLU A 91 -4.00 14.28 -0.88
C GLU A 91 -5.32 14.86 -1.40
N ASN A 92 -5.34 15.29 -2.67
CA ASN A 92 -6.46 15.97 -3.28
C ASN A 92 -7.03 15.13 -4.43
N MET A 93 -8.09 14.38 -4.13
CA MET A 93 -8.84 13.58 -5.11
C MET A 93 -10.10 14.33 -5.53
N THR A 94 -10.43 14.32 -6.83
CA THR A 94 -11.75 14.79 -7.28
C THR A 94 -12.84 13.83 -6.81
N GLU A 95 -14.10 14.28 -6.77
CA GLU A 95 -15.23 13.40 -6.44
C GLU A 95 -15.30 12.17 -7.35
N GLU A 96 -14.97 12.34 -8.63
CA GLU A 96 -14.95 11.23 -9.60
C GLU A 96 -13.85 10.22 -9.30
N GLN A 97 -12.67 10.70 -8.93
CA GLN A 97 -11.56 9.85 -8.55
C GLN A 97 -11.85 9.12 -7.24
N LEU A 98 -12.42 9.81 -6.26
CA LEU A 98 -12.82 9.24 -4.98
C LEU A 98 -13.89 8.15 -5.14
N ASP A 99 -14.90 8.40 -5.97
CA ASP A 99 -15.93 7.42 -6.34
C ASP A 99 -15.32 6.19 -7.03
N ALA A 100 -14.35 6.41 -7.94
CA ALA A 100 -13.61 5.33 -8.58
C ALA A 100 -12.72 4.52 -7.62
N MET A 101 -12.31 5.08 -6.46
CA MET A 101 -11.56 4.35 -5.42
C MET A 101 -12.37 3.22 -4.77
N ALA A 102 -13.70 3.26 -4.86
CA ALA A 102 -14.57 2.14 -4.47
C ALA A 102 -14.62 1.03 -5.53
N GLY A 103 -13.95 1.19 -6.67
CA GLY A 103 -13.91 0.21 -7.74
C GLY A 103 -12.80 -0.83 -7.62
N SER A 104 -12.79 -1.73 -8.59
CA SER A 104 -11.72 -2.72 -8.77
C SER A 104 -10.39 -2.03 -9.08
N GLU A 105 -9.28 -2.75 -8.94
CA GLU A 105 -7.95 -2.27 -9.30
C GLU A 105 -7.90 -1.65 -10.71
N THR A 106 -8.57 -2.26 -11.68
CA THR A 106 -8.65 -1.74 -13.05
C THR A 106 -9.31 -0.36 -13.12
N LEU A 107 -10.44 -0.15 -12.42
CA LEU A 107 -11.12 1.15 -12.43
C LEU A 107 -10.30 2.21 -11.68
N ARG A 108 -9.74 1.85 -10.52
CA ARG A 108 -8.85 2.71 -9.74
C ARG A 108 -7.64 3.17 -10.57
N PHE A 109 -7.05 2.25 -11.32
CA PHE A 109 -5.95 2.52 -12.23
C PHE A 109 -6.36 3.52 -13.34
N GLN A 110 -7.51 3.34 -13.98
CA GLN A 110 -7.98 4.27 -15.02
C GLN A 110 -8.28 5.67 -14.47
N ALA A 111 -8.84 5.77 -13.27
CA ALA A 111 -9.20 7.05 -12.64
C ALA A 111 -7.99 7.85 -12.15
N THR A 112 -6.93 7.16 -11.70
CA THR A 112 -5.72 7.80 -11.16
C THR A 112 -4.71 8.21 -12.23
N LEU A 113 -4.72 7.58 -13.40
CA LEU A 113 -3.64 7.74 -14.39
C LEU A 113 -3.85 8.76 -15.51
N PHE A 114 -4.94 9.53 -15.55
CA PHE A 114 -5.15 10.60 -16.54
C PHE A 114 -4.70 10.23 -17.98
N GLY A 115 -4.97 9.00 -18.43
CA GLY A 115 -4.64 8.56 -19.79
C GLY A 115 -3.17 8.16 -20.04
N MET A 116 -2.36 7.89 -19.01
CA MET A 116 -1.04 7.27 -19.19
C MET A 116 -1.16 5.76 -19.51
N THR A 117 -1.70 5.47 -20.69
CA THR A 117 -1.60 4.15 -21.31
C THR A 117 -0.18 3.95 -21.81
N ARG A 118 0.61 3.14 -21.09
CA ARG A 118 1.69 2.40 -21.75
C ARG A 118 2.15 1.22 -20.92
N ASN A 119 2.08 0.05 -21.54
CA ASN A 119 2.79 -1.17 -21.19
C ASN A 119 4.12 -0.89 -20.49
N ASN A 120 4.10 -0.91 -19.17
CA ASN A 120 5.18 -0.33 -18.40
C ASN A 120 6.17 -1.42 -17.98
N LYS A 121 6.68 -2.19 -18.94
CA LYS A 121 7.71 -3.21 -18.67
C LYS A 121 8.91 -2.61 -17.93
N ALA A 122 9.23 -1.35 -18.23
CA ALA A 122 10.26 -0.60 -17.51
C ALA A 122 9.85 -0.33 -16.05
N LEU A 123 8.63 0.17 -15.79
CA LEU A 123 8.13 0.36 -14.43
C LEU A 123 8.03 -0.97 -13.66
N SER A 124 7.46 -2.01 -14.25
CA SER A 124 7.39 -3.34 -13.62
C SER A 124 8.78 -3.85 -13.22
N ARG A 125 9.79 -3.69 -14.08
CA ARG A 125 11.18 -4.00 -13.74
C ARG A 125 11.73 -3.11 -12.61
N SER A 126 11.43 -1.82 -12.60
CA SER A 126 11.86 -0.94 -11.51
C SER A 126 11.14 -1.26 -10.19
N THR A 127 9.86 -1.58 -10.20
CA THR A 127 9.08 -2.05 -9.04
C THR A 127 9.68 -3.33 -8.47
N VAL A 128 9.96 -4.31 -9.33
CA VAL A 128 10.59 -5.58 -8.93
C VAL A 128 11.95 -5.34 -8.29
N ARG A 129 12.79 -4.48 -8.88
CA ARG A 129 14.10 -4.15 -8.29
C ARG A 129 13.96 -3.41 -6.95
N LEU A 130 13.05 -2.45 -6.86
CA LEU A 130 12.76 -1.75 -5.60
C LEU A 130 12.36 -2.76 -4.52
N ARG A 131 11.46 -3.70 -4.84
CA ARG A 131 11.08 -4.79 -3.94
C ARG A 131 12.26 -5.68 -3.56
N ASP A 132 13.04 -6.13 -4.54
CA ASP A 132 14.15 -7.06 -4.33
C ASP A 132 15.27 -6.42 -3.48
N SER A 133 15.43 -5.10 -3.54
CA SER A 133 16.35 -4.37 -2.65
C SER A 133 15.88 -4.27 -1.19
N LEU A 134 14.56 -4.39 -0.95
CA LEU A 134 13.95 -4.46 0.39
C LEU A 134 13.81 -5.90 0.90
N LEU A 135 13.66 -6.85 -0.02
CA LEU A 135 13.52 -8.29 0.21
C LEU A 135 14.61 -9.10 -0.52
N PRO A 136 15.89 -8.87 -0.20
CA PRO A 136 16.97 -9.66 -0.77
C PRO A 136 16.84 -11.13 -0.35
N LYS A 137 17.48 -12.02 -1.13
CA LYS A 137 17.57 -13.45 -0.80
C LYS A 137 18.35 -13.69 0.50
N GLU A 138 19.36 -12.86 0.74
CA GLU A 138 20.19 -12.89 1.93
C GLU A 138 19.66 -11.91 2.98
N ASP A 139 19.70 -12.32 4.24
CA ASP A 139 19.35 -11.43 5.34
C ASP A 139 20.37 -10.28 5.52
N PRO A 140 19.96 -9.17 6.15
CA PRO A 140 18.60 -8.87 6.62
C PRO A 140 17.67 -8.35 5.52
N LYS A 141 16.40 -8.80 5.58
CA LYS A 141 15.28 -8.22 4.83
C LYS A 141 14.77 -6.96 5.56
N LEU A 142 14.64 -5.85 4.84
CA LEU A 142 14.29 -4.55 5.42
C LEU A 142 12.83 -4.15 5.22
N ALA A 143 12.07 -4.83 4.36
CA ALA A 143 10.68 -4.45 4.06
C ALA A 143 9.78 -4.33 5.31
N ILE A 144 9.73 -5.39 6.12
CA ILE A 144 8.88 -5.42 7.32
C ILE A 144 9.45 -4.56 8.45
N PRO A 145 10.76 -4.59 8.76
CA PRO A 145 11.34 -3.65 9.72
C PRO A 145 11.07 -2.18 9.37
N LEU A 146 11.18 -1.81 8.10
CA LEU A 146 10.89 -0.44 7.64
C LEU A 146 9.40 -0.11 7.79
N LEU A 147 8.50 -1.03 7.45
CA LEU A 147 7.05 -0.87 7.64
C LEU A 147 6.70 -0.58 9.11
N LEU A 148 7.22 -1.41 10.03
CA LEU A 148 6.99 -1.28 11.46
C LEU A 148 7.56 0.02 12.01
N LEU A 149 8.77 0.40 11.57
CA LEU A 149 9.40 1.64 12.03
C LEU A 149 8.67 2.89 11.52
N ILE A 150 8.14 2.90 10.29
CA ILE A 150 7.30 4.01 9.80
C ILE A 150 6.01 4.09 10.63
N ALA A 151 5.36 2.95 10.88
CA ALA A 151 4.15 2.88 11.68
C ALA A 151 4.37 3.37 13.12
N GLN A 152 5.45 2.96 13.77
CA GLN A 152 5.82 3.42 15.11
C GLN A 152 6.24 4.89 15.13
N HIS A 153 6.99 5.34 14.12
CA HIS A 153 7.43 6.73 14.02
C HIS A 153 6.23 7.69 13.96
N ARG A 154 5.15 7.30 13.27
CA ARG A 154 3.89 8.05 13.23
C ARG A 154 3.38 8.39 14.64
N SER A 155 3.32 7.41 15.55
CA SER A 155 2.85 7.63 16.93
C SER A 155 3.91 8.36 17.79
N MET A 156 5.20 8.08 17.55
CA MET A 156 6.32 8.77 18.21
C MET A 156 6.34 10.28 17.96
N ILE A 157 5.94 10.74 16.78
CA ILE A 157 5.85 12.18 16.45
C ILE A 157 4.96 12.92 17.45
N VAL A 158 3.86 12.30 17.87
CA VAL A 158 2.91 12.91 18.83
C VAL A 158 3.43 12.80 20.26
N ILE A 159 3.97 11.64 20.63
CA ILE A 159 4.41 11.35 22.01
C ILE A 159 5.67 12.13 22.38
N HIS A 160 6.62 12.25 21.46
CA HIS A 160 7.91 12.91 21.65
C HIS A 160 8.02 14.23 20.88
N ALA A 161 6.89 14.90 20.68
CA ALA A 161 6.83 16.18 19.99
C ALA A 161 7.74 17.22 20.67
N ASP A 162 8.84 17.56 20.01
CA ASP A 162 9.71 18.69 20.37
C ASP A 162 9.58 19.78 19.29
N ALA A 163 8.43 20.46 19.29
CA ALA A 163 8.13 21.50 18.33
C ALA A 163 7.42 22.68 19.00
N PRO A 164 7.69 23.92 18.56
CA PRO A 164 7.11 25.12 19.17
C PRO A 164 5.59 25.25 18.94
N TYR A 165 5.04 24.62 17.90
CA TYR A 165 3.63 24.74 17.53
C TYR A 165 3.02 23.40 17.14
N ILE A 166 1.77 23.17 17.55
CA ILE A 166 1.02 21.95 17.21
C ILE A 166 0.92 21.72 15.70
N LYS A 167 0.85 22.79 14.90
CA LYS A 167 0.80 22.71 13.44
C LYS A 167 2.02 21.96 12.86
N MET A 168 3.19 22.12 13.47
CA MET A 168 4.40 21.42 13.02
C MET A 168 4.32 19.92 13.33
N VAL A 169 3.78 19.57 14.50
CA VAL A 169 3.55 18.17 14.89
C VAL A 169 2.53 17.51 13.95
N SER A 170 1.42 18.21 13.67
CA SER A 170 0.39 17.75 12.72
C SER A 170 0.97 17.52 11.33
N GLU A 171 1.72 18.47 10.79
CA GLU A 171 2.36 18.33 9.47
C GLU A 171 3.33 17.14 9.42
N GLN A 172 4.15 16.95 10.47
CA GLN A 172 5.05 15.79 10.53
C GLN A 172 4.27 14.47 10.59
N PHE A 173 3.21 14.43 11.39
CA PHE A 173 2.34 13.27 11.51
C PHE A 173 1.68 12.93 10.18
N ASP A 174 1.09 13.92 9.49
CA ASP A 174 0.41 13.75 8.21
C ASP A 174 1.38 13.24 7.14
N ARG A 175 2.60 13.81 7.05
CA ARG A 175 3.65 13.33 6.14
C ARG A 175 4.06 11.88 6.42
N CYS A 176 4.24 11.53 7.69
CA CYS A 176 4.58 10.16 8.08
C CYS A 176 3.43 9.19 7.78
N HIS A 177 2.19 9.60 8.03
CA HIS A 177 1.00 8.81 7.74
C HIS A 177 0.82 8.60 6.23
N GLY A 178 0.99 9.65 5.42
CA GLY A 178 0.98 9.53 3.95
C GLY A 178 2.07 8.57 3.44
N THR A 179 3.28 8.62 4.02
CA THR A 179 4.36 7.65 3.71
C THR A 179 3.94 6.23 4.08
N LEU A 180 3.32 6.03 5.25
CA LEU A 180 2.85 4.72 5.68
C LEU A 180 1.82 4.15 4.71
N LEU A 181 0.82 4.94 4.31
CA LEU A 181 -0.22 4.53 3.36
C LEU A 181 0.40 4.15 2.00
N GLN A 182 1.28 5.01 1.48
CA GLN A 182 1.98 4.76 0.21
C GLN A 182 2.85 3.50 0.28
N TYR A 183 3.52 3.26 1.40
CA TYR A 183 4.39 2.11 1.58
C TYR A 183 3.60 0.80 1.70
N VAL A 184 2.49 0.80 2.44
CA VAL A 184 1.59 -0.35 2.53
C VAL A 184 1.06 -0.71 1.14
N GLU A 185 0.53 0.26 0.39
CA GLU A 185 0.04 0.03 -0.98
C GLU A 185 1.16 -0.52 -1.89
N PHE A 186 2.36 0.05 -1.81
CA PHE A 186 3.51 -0.44 -2.56
C PHE A 186 3.83 -1.91 -2.24
N LEU A 187 3.87 -2.30 -0.96
CA LEU A 187 4.16 -3.67 -0.57
C LEU A 187 3.08 -4.63 -1.09
N LEU A 188 1.81 -4.23 -1.08
CA LEU A 188 0.71 -5.04 -1.61
C LEU A 188 0.78 -5.22 -3.12
N CYS A 189 1.12 -4.17 -3.87
CA CYS A 189 1.29 -4.26 -5.32
C CYS A 189 2.56 -5.06 -5.71
N ALA A 190 3.63 -4.93 -4.93
CA ALA A 190 4.93 -5.51 -5.29
C ALA A 190 5.11 -6.96 -4.84
N ILE A 191 4.47 -7.36 -3.74
CA ILE A 191 4.57 -8.71 -3.15
C ILE A 191 3.31 -9.51 -3.50
N THR A 192 3.37 -10.16 -4.65
CA THR A 192 2.29 -11.02 -5.16
C THR A 192 2.77 -12.48 -5.22
N PRO A 193 1.93 -13.47 -4.86
CA PRO A 193 0.55 -13.36 -4.37
C PRO A 193 0.43 -12.87 -2.91
N THR A 194 -0.78 -12.49 -2.49
CA THR A 194 -1.09 -12.01 -1.12
C THR A 194 -0.65 -12.96 -0.01
N SER A 195 -0.60 -14.28 -0.28
CA SER A 195 -0.08 -15.26 0.68
C SER A 195 1.40 -15.05 1.00
N THR A 196 2.22 -14.61 0.03
CA THR A 196 3.62 -14.24 0.28
C THR A 196 3.73 -13.00 1.16
N TYR A 197 2.85 -12.02 0.98
CA TYR A 197 2.76 -10.87 1.88
C TYR A 197 2.41 -11.32 3.31
N ALA A 198 1.40 -12.18 3.46
CA ALA A 198 0.97 -12.70 4.75
C ALA A 198 2.05 -13.54 5.47
N GLN A 199 2.93 -14.22 4.73
CA GLN A 199 4.09 -14.91 5.30
C GLN A 199 5.13 -13.94 5.88
N LEU A 200 5.28 -12.75 5.31
CA LEU A 200 6.25 -11.76 5.78
C LEU A 200 5.74 -10.93 6.98
N VAL A 201 4.46 -10.56 6.96
CA VAL A 201 3.87 -9.69 8.00
C VAL A 201 3.70 -10.44 9.33
N PRO A 202 3.96 -9.79 10.49
CA PRO A 202 3.65 -10.36 11.81
C PRO A 202 2.16 -10.66 11.99
N SER A 203 1.82 -11.50 12.97
CA SER A 203 0.41 -11.71 13.33
C SER A 203 -0.23 -10.41 13.81
N LEU A 204 -1.56 -10.31 13.73
CA LEU A 204 -2.30 -9.17 14.28
C LEU A 204 -1.97 -8.97 15.76
N ASN A 205 -1.82 -10.06 16.51
CA ASN A 205 -1.41 -10.05 17.91
C ASN A 205 -0.04 -9.42 18.10
N ASP A 206 0.95 -9.78 17.29
CA ASP A 206 2.29 -9.20 17.38
C ASP A 206 2.29 -7.71 16.98
N LEU A 207 1.55 -7.34 15.94
CA LEU A 207 1.43 -5.93 15.51
C LEU A 207 0.93 -5.05 16.67
N VAL A 208 -0.10 -5.49 17.40
CA VAL A 208 -0.67 -4.72 18.51
C VAL A 208 0.13 -4.85 19.81
N HIS A 209 0.48 -6.07 20.23
CA HIS A 209 1.01 -6.29 21.58
C HIS A 209 2.53 -6.31 21.68
N LYS A 210 3.22 -6.67 20.60
CA LYS A 210 4.68 -6.73 20.56
C LYS A 210 5.29 -5.47 19.93
N TYR A 211 4.66 -4.97 18.88
CA TYR A 211 5.10 -3.76 18.18
C TYR A 211 4.35 -2.50 18.61
N HIS A 212 3.32 -2.64 19.46
CA HIS A 212 2.57 -1.51 20.03
C HIS A 212 1.99 -0.57 18.98
N LEU A 213 1.51 -1.13 17.86
CA LEU A 213 0.81 -0.35 16.86
C LEU A 213 -0.62 -0.11 17.29
N ASP A 214 -1.11 1.10 17.02
CA ASP A 214 -2.52 1.45 17.21
C ASP A 214 -3.41 0.53 16.37
N PRO A 215 -4.61 0.14 16.85
CA PRO A 215 -5.48 -0.82 16.16
C PRO A 215 -5.74 -0.43 14.69
N GLU A 216 -6.00 0.84 14.39
CA GLU A 216 -6.27 1.29 13.02
C GLU A 216 -5.09 1.05 12.08
N VAL A 217 -3.85 1.18 12.57
CA VAL A 217 -2.63 0.92 11.79
C VAL A 217 -2.35 -0.58 11.69
N ALA A 218 -2.58 -1.32 12.76
CA ALA A 218 -2.46 -2.78 12.73
C ALA A 218 -3.43 -3.38 11.70
N PHE A 219 -4.68 -2.91 11.65
CA PHE A 219 -5.65 -3.31 10.64
C PHE A 219 -5.30 -2.82 9.25
N LEU A 220 -4.78 -1.59 9.06
CA LEU A 220 -4.28 -1.14 7.76
C LEU A 220 -3.27 -2.14 7.16
N ILE A 221 -2.35 -2.65 7.99
CA ILE A 221 -1.32 -3.61 7.58
C ILE A 221 -1.89 -5.03 7.41
N TYR A 222 -2.74 -5.48 8.34
CA TYR A 222 -3.19 -6.87 8.41
C TYR A 222 -4.43 -7.17 7.55
N ARG A 223 -5.20 -6.15 7.15
CA ARG A 223 -6.44 -6.29 6.37
C ARG A 223 -6.30 -7.20 5.13
N PRO A 224 -5.24 -7.12 4.31
CA PRO A 224 -5.07 -8.01 3.17
C PRO A 224 -4.89 -9.48 3.55
N VAL A 225 -4.35 -9.75 4.75
CA VAL A 225 -4.21 -11.10 5.31
C VAL A 225 -5.56 -11.66 5.74
N MET A 226 -6.47 -10.81 6.23
CA MET A 226 -7.83 -11.23 6.61
C MET A 226 -8.60 -11.83 5.43
N ARG A 227 -8.32 -11.40 4.19
CA ARG A 227 -8.96 -11.93 2.97
C ARG A 227 -8.52 -13.35 2.61
N LEU A 228 -7.50 -13.89 3.28
CA LEU A 228 -7.01 -15.26 3.07
C LEU A 228 -7.68 -16.27 4.01
N PHE A 229 -8.47 -15.80 4.98
CA PHE A 229 -9.27 -16.66 5.85
C PHE A 229 -10.31 -17.40 5.00
N LYS A 230 -10.31 -18.72 5.12
CA LYS A 230 -11.10 -19.63 4.29
C LYS A 230 -12.02 -20.46 5.18
N CYS A 231 -13.27 -20.65 4.74
CA CYS A 231 -14.21 -21.52 5.44
C CYS A 231 -13.84 -22.99 5.18
N LEU A 232 -13.67 -23.78 6.25
CA LEU A 232 -13.30 -25.19 6.19
C LEU A 232 -14.24 -25.98 5.26
N GLY A 233 -13.66 -26.68 4.29
CA GLY A 233 -14.42 -27.51 3.35
C GLY A 233 -15.02 -26.78 2.13
N SER A 234 -14.81 -25.47 1.98
CA SER A 234 -15.25 -24.68 0.80
C SER A 234 -14.11 -23.86 0.22
N GLU A 235 -14.18 -23.45 -1.06
CA GLU A 235 -13.25 -22.48 -1.68
C GLU A 235 -13.65 -21.01 -1.43
N ILE A 236 -14.48 -20.76 -0.41
CA ILE A 236 -15.04 -19.44 -0.11
C ILE A 236 -14.13 -18.74 0.91
N PHE A 237 -13.77 -17.50 0.58
CA PHE A 237 -12.90 -16.64 1.39
C PHE A 237 -13.70 -15.53 2.05
N TRP A 238 -13.33 -15.19 3.29
CA TRP A 238 -13.84 -14.00 3.96
C TRP A 238 -13.53 -12.74 3.12
N PRO A 239 -14.46 -11.78 2.95
CA PRO A 239 -15.72 -11.61 3.67
C PRO A 239 -16.96 -12.23 2.99
N LEU A 240 -16.79 -13.12 2.01
CA LEU A 240 -17.94 -13.77 1.38
C LEU A 240 -18.48 -14.87 2.30
N ASP A 241 -19.79 -14.87 2.51
CA ASP A 241 -20.48 -15.92 3.24
C ASP A 241 -21.01 -16.99 2.27
N VAL A 242 -21.13 -18.22 2.76
CA VAL A 242 -21.87 -19.28 2.06
C VAL A 242 -23.35 -18.91 2.14
N VAL A 243 -23.88 -18.31 1.08
CA VAL A 243 -25.33 -18.16 0.97
C VAL A 243 -25.88 -19.54 0.64
N ASP A 244 -26.44 -20.24 1.63
CA ASP A 244 -27.27 -21.40 1.34
C ASP A 244 -28.50 -20.92 0.58
N GLU A 245 -28.60 -21.19 -0.72
CA GLU A 245 -29.75 -20.83 -1.55
C GLU A 245 -31.07 -21.44 -1.02
N ASN A 246 -31.00 -22.43 -0.11
CA ASN A 246 -32.14 -23.06 0.54
C ASN A 246 -32.78 -22.22 1.66
N PHE A 247 -32.19 -21.10 2.09
CA PHE A 247 -32.73 -20.27 3.18
C PHE A 247 -33.79 -19.24 2.75
N MET A 248 -34.09 -19.08 1.46
CA MET A 248 -35.13 -18.15 1.01
C MET A 248 -36.57 -18.71 1.10
N GLU A 249 -36.79 -19.95 1.54
CA GLU A 249 -38.13 -20.58 1.59
C GLU A 249 -38.64 -20.96 3.00
N SER A 250 -37.97 -20.62 4.10
CA SER A 250 -38.52 -20.92 5.43
C SER A 250 -38.75 -19.66 6.27
N GLU A 251 -40.03 -19.29 6.37
CA GLU A 251 -40.56 -18.39 7.39
C GLU A 251 -40.26 -18.96 8.80
N GLU A 252 -39.93 -18.05 9.71
CA GLU A 252 -40.00 -18.19 11.17
C GLU A 252 -39.43 -19.50 11.76
N ASN A 253 -38.11 -19.55 11.93
CA ASN A 253 -37.52 -20.24 13.09
C ASN A 253 -36.21 -19.53 13.48
N ASP A 254 -36.06 -19.30 14.79
CA ASP A 254 -34.85 -18.82 15.43
C ASP A 254 -33.67 -19.76 15.12
N CYS A 255 -32.99 -19.52 14.00
CA CYS A 255 -31.75 -20.19 13.66
C CYS A 255 -30.60 -19.29 14.12
N GLU A 256 -29.85 -19.75 15.13
CA GLU A 256 -28.53 -19.18 15.43
C GLU A 256 -27.71 -19.14 14.14
N PRO A 257 -27.05 -18.01 13.81
CA PRO A 257 -26.28 -17.90 12.59
C PRO A 257 -25.17 -18.96 12.62
N SER A 258 -25.16 -19.79 11.58
CA SER A 258 -24.17 -20.82 11.28
C SER A 258 -22.77 -20.33 11.71
N SER A 259 -22.18 -21.03 12.68
CA SER A 259 -21.08 -20.47 13.45
C SER A 259 -19.89 -20.07 12.59
N CYS A 260 -19.47 -18.80 12.73
CA CYS A 260 -18.23 -18.21 12.22
C CYS A 260 -16.94 -18.90 12.73
N HIS A 261 -17.05 -20.06 13.40
CA HIS A 261 -15.95 -20.80 14.03
C HIS A 261 -15.10 -21.62 13.05
N ASP A 262 -15.61 -21.89 11.84
CA ASP A 262 -14.93 -22.77 10.88
C ASP A 262 -14.00 -22.04 9.90
N ILE A 263 -13.67 -20.77 10.17
CA ILE A 263 -12.81 -19.98 9.29
C ILE A 263 -11.36 -20.04 9.77
N VAL A 264 -10.46 -20.53 8.90
CA VAL A 264 -9.05 -20.75 9.21
C VAL A 264 -8.15 -20.11 8.16
N LEU A 265 -7.06 -19.53 8.63
CA LEU A 265 -5.95 -19.07 7.82
C LEU A 265 -4.77 -20.05 7.95
N ASP A 266 -4.45 -20.75 6.88
CA ASP A 266 -3.25 -21.58 6.76
C ASP A 266 -2.25 -20.93 5.81
N LEU A 267 -1.09 -20.53 6.33
CA LEU A 267 -0.01 -19.87 5.58
C LEU A 267 1.12 -20.84 5.21
N GLY A 268 0.91 -22.14 5.41
CA GLY A 268 1.90 -23.19 5.18
C GLY A 268 2.71 -23.55 6.44
N PRO A 269 3.64 -24.51 6.32
CA PRO A 269 4.24 -25.20 7.46
C PRO A 269 5.12 -24.32 8.38
N GLU A 270 5.52 -23.13 7.93
CA GLU A 270 6.37 -22.22 8.71
C GLU A 270 5.59 -21.41 9.76
N LYS A 271 4.26 -21.31 9.63
CA LYS A 271 3.39 -20.59 10.56
C LYS A 271 2.26 -21.50 11.03
N ASN A 272 1.95 -21.44 12.31
CA ASN A 272 0.78 -22.14 12.84
C ASN A 272 -0.50 -21.57 12.18
N PRO A 273 -1.48 -22.43 11.87
CA PRO A 273 -2.77 -21.97 11.38
C PRO A 273 -3.42 -21.06 12.41
N ILE A 274 -4.06 -20.00 11.94
CA ILE A 274 -4.76 -19.02 12.77
C ILE A 274 -6.25 -19.20 12.54
N THR A 275 -7.00 -19.47 13.59
CA THR A 275 -8.46 -19.55 13.53
C THR A 275 -9.07 -18.15 13.65
N TRP A 276 -10.30 -17.98 13.16
CA TRP A 276 -11.02 -16.73 13.38
C TRP A 276 -11.21 -16.43 14.86
N SER A 277 -11.41 -17.45 15.71
CA SER A 277 -11.44 -17.28 17.17
C SER A 277 -10.15 -16.66 17.74
N ASP A 278 -8.98 -17.07 17.26
CA ASP A 278 -7.68 -16.50 17.72
C ASP A 278 -7.58 -15.01 17.35
N LEU A 279 -8.08 -14.66 16.15
CA LEU A 279 -8.18 -13.27 15.71
C LEU A 279 -9.13 -12.47 16.60
N LEU A 280 -10.30 -13.02 16.94
CA LEU A 280 -11.27 -12.37 17.83
C LEU A 280 -10.74 -12.21 19.26
N GLU A 281 -9.97 -13.17 19.77
CA GLU A 281 -9.30 -13.04 21.08
C GLU A 281 -8.31 -11.87 21.06
N THR A 282 -7.53 -11.76 19.98
CA THR A 282 -6.66 -10.61 19.77
C THR A 282 -7.47 -9.32 19.74
N VAL A 283 -8.59 -9.27 19.01
CA VAL A 283 -9.46 -8.09 18.95
C VAL A 283 -10.01 -7.70 20.32
N ARG A 284 -10.46 -8.66 21.13
CA ARG A 284 -10.97 -8.41 22.50
C ARG A 284 -9.96 -7.68 23.39
N SER A 285 -8.68 -7.89 23.16
CA SER A 285 -7.61 -7.24 23.92
C SER A 285 -7.27 -5.81 23.47
N MET A 286 -7.77 -5.35 22.31
CA MET A 286 -7.43 -4.03 21.75
C MET A 286 -8.19 -2.87 22.41
N LEU A 287 -9.38 -3.14 22.97
CA LEU A 287 -10.22 -2.14 23.62
C LEU A 287 -10.44 -2.50 25.09
N PRO A 288 -10.76 -1.50 25.95
CA PRO A 288 -11.16 -1.75 27.32
C PRO A 288 -12.36 -2.73 27.39
N ILE A 289 -12.37 -3.61 28.40
CA ILE A 289 -13.38 -4.66 28.55
C ILE A 289 -14.82 -4.11 28.49
N LYS A 290 -15.05 -2.90 29.03
CA LYS A 290 -16.36 -2.24 29.03
C LYS A 290 -16.88 -1.89 27.63
N SER A 291 -15.99 -1.68 26.65
CA SER A 291 -16.37 -1.36 25.27
C SER A 291 -17.12 -2.53 24.62
N TRP A 292 -16.80 -3.77 25.01
CA TRP A 292 -17.43 -4.98 24.47
C TRP A 292 -18.84 -5.25 25.01
N ASN A 293 -19.33 -4.44 25.97
CA ASN A 293 -20.71 -4.53 26.42
C ASN A 293 -21.70 -3.97 25.37
N SER A 294 -21.22 -3.13 24.44
CA SER A 294 -22.04 -2.45 23.43
C SER A 294 -21.61 -2.75 22.00
N LEU A 295 -20.49 -3.45 21.82
CA LEU A 295 -19.91 -3.78 20.52
C LEU A 295 -19.45 -5.23 20.55
N SER A 296 -19.73 -6.00 19.50
CA SER A 296 -19.18 -7.35 19.38
C SER A 296 -17.76 -7.30 18.77
N PRO A 297 -16.83 -8.16 19.23
CA PRO A 297 -15.51 -8.33 18.61
C PRO A 297 -15.61 -8.65 17.12
N ASP A 298 -16.59 -9.46 16.71
CA ASP A 298 -16.85 -9.81 15.32
C ASP A 298 -17.23 -8.61 14.46
N LEU A 299 -18.10 -7.72 14.97
CA LEU A 299 -18.46 -6.50 14.26
C LEU A 299 -17.25 -5.57 14.15
N TYR A 300 -16.42 -5.48 15.19
CA TYR A 300 -15.20 -4.68 15.15
C TYR A 300 -14.19 -5.22 14.13
N ALA A 301 -13.92 -6.53 14.15
CA ALA A 301 -13.05 -7.19 13.19
C ALA A 301 -13.55 -7.01 11.75
N THR A 302 -14.86 -7.21 11.54
CA THR A 302 -15.50 -7.01 10.23
C THR A 302 -15.39 -5.57 9.77
N PHE A 303 -15.71 -4.60 10.63
CA PHE A 303 -15.62 -3.17 10.30
C PHE A 303 -14.21 -2.78 9.83
N TRP A 304 -13.18 -3.20 10.56
CA TRP A 304 -11.80 -2.85 10.22
C TRP A 304 -11.20 -3.70 9.09
N GLY A 305 -11.71 -4.90 8.88
CA GLY A 305 -11.27 -5.79 7.80
C GLY A 305 -11.88 -5.45 6.44
N LEU A 306 -13.09 -4.90 6.40
CA LEU A 306 -13.72 -4.54 5.13
C LEU A 306 -13.03 -3.31 4.52
N THR A 307 -13.08 -3.24 3.20
CA THR A 307 -12.68 -2.08 2.40
C THR A 307 -13.90 -1.45 1.74
N LEU A 308 -13.74 -0.24 1.22
CA LEU A 308 -14.79 0.45 0.49
C LEU A 308 -15.32 -0.38 -0.71
N TYR A 309 -14.45 -1.14 -1.38
CA TYR A 309 -14.80 -2.02 -2.49
C TYR A 309 -15.80 -3.12 -2.10
N ASP A 310 -15.77 -3.58 -0.85
CA ASP A 310 -16.67 -4.63 -0.38
C ASP A 310 -18.07 -4.08 -0.03
N LEU A 311 -18.20 -2.75 0.13
CA LEU A 311 -19.40 -2.10 0.62
C LEU A 311 -20.18 -1.36 -0.47
N TYR A 312 -19.49 -0.91 -1.51
CA TYR A 312 -20.08 -0.07 -2.55
C TYR A 312 -19.50 -0.38 -3.93
N VAL A 313 -20.39 -0.46 -4.94
CA VAL A 313 -20.00 -0.66 -6.34
C VAL A 313 -20.31 0.61 -7.14
N PRO A 314 -19.30 1.35 -7.63
CA PRO A 314 -19.49 2.60 -8.38
C PRO A 314 -19.94 2.33 -9.83
N ARG A 315 -21.19 1.89 -10.01
CA ARG A 315 -21.74 1.45 -11.31
C ARG A 315 -21.63 2.51 -12.41
N SER A 316 -21.99 3.75 -12.10
CA SER A 316 -21.92 4.89 -13.02
C SER A 316 -20.50 5.12 -13.57
N ARG A 317 -19.47 4.92 -12.73
CA ARG A 317 -18.07 5.07 -13.13
C ARG A 317 -17.62 3.94 -14.05
N TYR A 318 -18.03 2.71 -13.77
CA TYR A 318 -17.79 1.60 -14.69
C TYR A 318 -18.44 1.85 -16.05
N GLU A 319 -19.71 2.24 -16.07
CA GLU A 319 -20.44 2.52 -17.30
C GLU A 319 -19.78 3.64 -18.13
N ALA A 320 -19.37 4.72 -17.46
CA ALA A 320 -18.67 5.84 -18.10
C ALA A 320 -17.32 5.42 -18.71
N GLU A 321 -16.52 4.66 -17.97
CA GLU A 321 -15.21 4.20 -18.47
C GLU A 321 -15.39 3.17 -19.58
N ILE A 322 -16.36 2.25 -19.50
CA ILE A 322 -16.69 1.31 -20.58
C ILE A 322 -17.10 2.07 -21.85
N ALA A 323 -17.97 3.07 -21.75
CA ALA A 323 -18.39 3.88 -22.89
C ALA A 323 -17.20 4.61 -23.55
N LYS A 324 -16.27 5.14 -22.73
CA LYS A 324 -15.04 5.78 -23.21
C LYS A 324 -14.12 4.79 -23.93
N GLN A 325 -13.96 3.57 -23.41
CA GLN A 325 -13.18 2.52 -24.09
C GLN A 325 -13.83 2.10 -25.41
N HIS A 326 -15.15 1.94 -25.47
CA HIS A 326 -15.86 1.68 -26.73
C HIS A 326 -15.66 2.80 -27.76
N ALA A 327 -15.71 4.06 -27.33
CA ALA A 327 -15.44 5.20 -28.21
C ALA A 327 -13.99 5.19 -28.73
N ALA A 328 -13.02 4.83 -27.88
CA ALA A 328 -11.61 4.71 -28.28
C ALA A 328 -11.38 3.58 -29.29
N ILE A 329 -12.02 2.42 -29.10
CA ILE A 329 -11.97 1.29 -30.04
C ILE A 329 -12.52 1.72 -31.40
N LYS A 330 -13.71 2.34 -31.43
CA LYS A 330 -14.34 2.83 -32.66
C LYS A 330 -13.44 3.82 -33.42
N ALA A 331 -12.80 4.75 -32.70
CA ALA A 331 -11.88 5.71 -33.32
C ALA A 331 -10.64 5.03 -33.95
N LEU A 332 -10.12 3.96 -33.33
CA LEU A 332 -9.00 3.19 -33.88
C LEU A 332 -9.38 2.38 -35.12
N GLU A 333 -10.58 1.81 -35.15
CA GLU A 333 -11.12 1.10 -36.32
C GLU A 333 -11.26 2.05 -37.52
N GLU A 334 -11.85 3.24 -37.30
CA GLU A 334 -11.99 4.26 -38.34
C GLU A 334 -10.63 4.78 -38.87
N LEU A 335 -9.61 4.87 -38.03
CA LEU A 335 -8.24 5.22 -38.43
C LEU A 335 -7.58 4.12 -39.28
N SER A 336 -7.81 2.84 -38.93
CA SER A 336 -7.33 1.68 -39.70
C SER A 336 -7.94 1.68 -41.10
N ASP A 337 -9.24 1.91 -41.23
CA ASP A 337 -9.94 1.94 -42.51
C ASP A 337 -9.49 3.10 -43.41
N ASN A 338 -9.23 4.27 -42.82
CA ASN A 338 -8.66 5.40 -43.56
C ASN A 338 -7.22 5.13 -44.04
N SER A 339 -6.42 4.42 -43.24
CA SER A 339 -5.05 4.04 -43.61
C SER A 339 -5.02 2.99 -44.74
N SER A 340 -5.92 2.01 -44.70
CA SER A 340 -6.04 0.97 -45.73
C SER A 340 -6.58 1.56 -47.05
N MET A 341 -7.50 2.51 -46.98
CA MET A 341 -7.97 3.31 -48.13
C MET A 341 -6.87 4.21 -48.73
N ALA A 342 -5.98 4.78 -47.90
CA ALA A 342 -4.85 5.58 -48.39
C ALA A 342 -3.77 4.72 -49.07
N ILE A 343 -3.51 3.51 -48.55
CA ILE A 343 -2.55 2.55 -49.13
C ILE A 343 -3.07 2.00 -50.47
N THR A 344 -4.36 1.69 -50.57
CA THR A 344 -4.98 1.22 -51.82
C THR A 344 -5.01 2.29 -52.91
N LYS A 345 -5.16 3.58 -52.54
CA LYS A 345 -5.03 4.71 -53.49
C LYS A 345 -3.59 4.91 -53.98
N ARG A 346 -2.56 4.66 -53.14
CA ARG A 346 -1.14 4.73 -53.56
C ARG A 346 -0.69 3.59 -54.46
N LYS A 347 -1.28 2.38 -54.33
CA LYS A 347 -0.99 1.24 -55.22
C LYS A 347 -1.64 1.32 -56.61
N LYS A 348 -2.59 2.26 -56.81
CA LYS A 348 -3.30 2.48 -58.08
C LYS A 348 -2.73 3.63 -58.92
N ARG A 349 -1.66 4.29 -58.45
CA ARG A 349 -0.79 5.16 -59.26
C ARG A 349 0.49 4.40 -59.52
#